data_AF-A0AAV5YXF4-F1
#
_entry.id   AF-A0AAV5YXF4-F1
#
_cell.length_a   1.000
_cell.length_b   1.000
_cell.length_c   1.000
_cell.angle_alpha   90.00
_cell.angle_beta   90.00
_cell.angle_gamma   90.00
#
_symmetry.space_group_name_H-M   'P 1'
#
loop_
_entity.id
_entity.type
_entity.pdbx_description
1 polymer ?
#
loop_
_entity_poly.entity_id
_entity_poly.type
_entity_poly.pdbx_seq_one_letter_code
_entity_poly.pdbx_strand_id
1 'polypeptide(L)' 'RGLDALLHQETGLPIRVTEAPLTCVARGAGMVLDQLAILKRVAIPA' A
#
# COMPACT_ATOMS: atom_id res chain seq x y z
N ARG A 1 5.22 -16.34 8.41
CA ARG A 1 5.34 -15.28 9.45
C ARG A 1 6.84 -15.13 9.75
N GLY A 2 7.37 -13.91 9.87
CA GLY A 2 8.82 -13.67 10.07
C GLY A 2 9.54 -12.95 8.92
N LEU A 3 8.84 -12.62 7.83
CA LEU A 3 9.41 -11.82 6.74
C LEU A 3 9.79 -10.41 7.21
N ASP A 4 8.96 -9.84 8.07
CA ASP A 4 9.18 -8.58 8.77
C ASP A 4 10.46 -8.58 9.61
N ALA A 5 10.71 -9.67 10.35
CA ALA A 5 11.93 -9.82 11.14
C ALA A 5 13.17 -9.95 10.24
N LEU A 6 13.09 -10.74 9.16
CA LEU A 6 14.18 -10.88 8.20
C LEU A 6 14.51 -9.54 7.53
N LEU A 7 13.51 -8.81 7.05
CA LEU A 7 13.71 -7.49 6.46
C LEU A 7 14.33 -6.50 7.44
N HIS A 8 13.93 -6.55 8.72
CA HIS A 8 14.55 -5.73 9.76
C HIS A 8 16.04 -6.07 9.94
N GLN A 9 16.37 -7.36 10.00
CA GLN A 9 17.75 -7.82 10.17
C GLN A 9 18.65 -7.40 9.00
N GLU A 10 18.18 -7.55 7.77
CA GLU A 10 18.98 -7.25 6.58
C GLU A 10 19.13 -5.74 6.32
N THR A 11 18.10 -4.94 6.65
CA THR A 11 18.09 -3.51 6.33
C THR A 11 18.46 -2.61 7.50
N GLY A 12 18.32 -3.08 8.74
CA GLY A 12 18.40 -2.26 9.95
C GLY A 12 17.27 -1.25 10.12
N LEU A 13 16.24 -1.29 9.25
CA LEU A 13 15.14 -0.31 9.25
C LEU A 13 13.91 -0.85 10.00
N PRO A 14 13.07 0.02 10.59
CA PRO A 14 11.81 -0.39 11.18
C PRO A 14 10.85 -0.96 10.14
N ILE A 15 10.33 -2.17 10.38
CA ILE A 15 9.34 -2.80 9.50
C ILE A 15 7.97 -2.77 10.17
N ARG A 16 6.95 -2.34 9.43
CA ARG A 16 5.56 -2.29 9.90
C ARG A 16 4.68 -3.14 9.01
N VAL A 17 4.04 -4.14 9.60
CA VAL A 17 2.96 -4.89 8.95
C VAL A 17 1.67 -4.09 9.12
N THR A 18 0.92 -3.89 8.05
CA THR A 18 -0.38 -3.22 8.10
C THR A 18 -1.45 -4.13 8.74
N GLU A 19 -2.43 -3.52 9.40
CA GLU A 19 -3.56 -4.23 10.02
C GLU A 19 -4.46 -4.96 8.99
N ALA A 20 -4.44 -4.54 7.72
CA ALA A 20 -5.28 -5.10 6.65
C ALA A 20 -4.46 -5.53 5.42
N PRO A 21 -3.53 -6.49 5.55
CA PRO A 21 -2.53 -6.79 4.51
C PRO A 21 -3.14 -7.40 3.25
N LEU A 22 -4.29 -8.07 3.36
CA LEU A 22 -4.95 -8.72 2.23
C LEU A 22 -5.86 -7.78 1.44
N THR A 23 -6.28 -6.66 2.02
CA THR A 23 -7.30 -5.77 1.43
C THR A 23 -6.83 -4.33 1.27
N CYS A 24 -5.65 -3.97 1.78
CA CYS A 24 -5.13 -2.59 1.73
C CYS A 24 -5.08 -2.02 0.31
N VAL A 25 -4.75 -2.84 -0.69
CA VAL A 25 -4.72 -2.44 -2.11
C VAL A 25 -6.13 -2.14 -2.63
N ALA A 26 -7.08 -3.06 -2.47
CA ALA A 26 -8.46 -2.85 -2.91
C ALA A 26 -9.11 -1.64 -2.21
N ARG A 27 -8.84 -1.46 -0.91
CA ARG A 27 -9.32 -0.29 -0.16
C ARG A 27 -8.71 1.01 -0.70
N GLY A 28 -7.40 1.05 -0.93
CA GLY A 28 -6.72 2.22 -1.50
C GLY A 28 -7.22 2.55 -2.91
N ALA A 29 -7.50 1.52 -3.72
CA ALA A 29 -8.10 1.67 -5.04
C ALA A 29 -9.52 2.26 -4.96
N GLY A 30 -10.33 1.88 -3.97
CA GLY A 30 -11.63 2.54 -3.72
C GLY A 30 -11.47 3.99 -3.27
N MET A 31 -10.56 4.25 -2.33
CA MET A 31 -10.29 5.60 -1.80
C MET A 31 -9.86 6.63 -2.85
N VAL A 32 -9.21 6.19 -3.94
CA VAL A 32 -8.75 7.10 -5.00
C VAL A 32 -9.91 7.74 -5.78
N LEU A 33 -11.08 7.10 -5.79
CA LEU A 33 -12.26 7.60 -6.50
C LEU A 33 -12.71 8.97 -5.95
N ASP A 34 -12.49 9.22 -4.66
CA ASP A 34 -12.78 10.50 -4.00
C ASP A 34 -11.64 11.52 -4.13
N GLN A 35 -10.47 11.11 -4.63
CA GLN A 35 -9.27 11.95 -4.75
C GLN A 35 -9.00 12.36 -6.19
N LEU A 36 -9.79 13.32 -6.70
CA LEU A 36 -9.79 13.73 -8.12
C LEU A 36 -8.39 14.05 -8.68
N ALA A 37 -7.51 14.68 -7.90
CA ALA A 37 -6.15 15.00 -8.32
C ALA A 37 -5.30 13.74 -8.58
N ILE A 38 -5.42 12.73 -7.72
CA ILE A 38 -4.71 11.46 -7.88
C ILE A 38 -5.38 10.64 -8.99
N LEU A 39 -6.72 10.55 -8.97
CA LEU A 39 -7.49 9.82 -9.96
C LEU A 39 -7.15 10.26 -11.39
N LYS A 40 -7.09 11.57 -11.65
CA LYS A 40 -6.69 12.11 -12.97
C LYS A 40 -5.29 11.70 -13.42
N ARG A 41 -4.35 11.49 -12.48
CA ARG A 41 -2.97 11.10 -12.82
C ARG A 41 -2.84 9.62 -13.19
N VAL A 42 -3.75 8.77 -12.70
CA VAL A 42 -3.66 7.31 -12.83
C VAL A 42 -4.74 6.71 -13.71
N ALA A 43 -5.82 7.44 -13.98
CA ALA A 43 -6.87 7.01 -14.89
C ALA A 43 -6.33 6.88 -16.31
N ILE A 44 -6.63 5.75 -16.95
CA ILE A 44 -6.37 5.57 -18.38
C ILE A 44 -7.42 6.39 -19.13
N PRO A 45 -7.01 7.30 -20.03
CA PRO A 45 -7.97 8.02 -20.87
C PRO A 45 -8.80 7.03 -21.66
N ALA A 46 -10.12 7.23 -21.68
CA ALA A 46 -11.04 6.50 -22.54
C ALA A 46 -10.94 6.97 -23.99
#